data_AF-A0A0A7PCH0-F1
#
_entry.id   AF-A0A0A7PCH0-F1
#
_cell.length_a   1.000
_cell.length_b   1.000
_cell.length_c   1.000
_cell.angle_alpha   90.00
_cell.angle_beta   90.00
_cell.angle_gamma   90.00
#
_symmetry.space_group_name_H-M   'P 1'
#
loop_
_entity.id
_entity.type
_entity.pdbx_description
1 polymer ?
#
loop_
_entity_poly.entity_id
_entity_poly.type
_entity_poly.pdbx_seq_one_letter_code
_entity_poly.pdbx_strand_id
1 'polypeptide(L)'
;MKKLLIVSLGAMLASTPAFAADSDSEAFDINASVAETCTMEGISDVDLGTLSINTTAGSGALLINNTSADETSPFWVSCNESNRMLIDADLGVLKNQTRTLASGDDSGFKDTINYSVYALNYLNSGAGPEHNSAQGSIGQNTTRGAIHRQVELRARVRANENQDARPLAGTYEDTVTVTVTTI
;
A
#
# COMPACT_ATOMS: atom_id res chain seq x y z
N MET A 1 53.64 51.45 39.36
CA MET A 1 54.97 51.53 40.04
C MET A 1 55.34 50.15 40.56
N LYS A 2 56.65 49.84 40.53
CA LYS A 2 57.32 48.52 40.74
C LYS A 2 57.46 47.73 39.43
N LYS A 3 58.41 48.10 38.56
CA LYS A 3 59.84 47.70 38.56
C LYS A 3 60.00 46.18 38.61
N LEU A 4 60.04 45.56 37.43
CA LEU A 4 60.63 44.24 37.22
C LEU A 4 61.79 44.40 36.25
N LEU A 5 62.96 44.00 36.74
CA LEU A 5 64.26 44.09 36.12
C LEU A 5 64.34 43.12 34.94
N ILE A 6 64.73 43.64 33.79
CA ILE A 6 65.17 42.88 32.63
C ILE A 6 66.56 42.34 32.96
N VAL A 7 66.67 41.04 33.18
CA VAL A 7 67.95 40.33 33.13
C VAL A 7 68.00 39.62 31.79
N SER A 8 68.75 40.20 30.88
CA SER A 8 69.21 39.61 29.63
C SER A 8 70.13 38.43 29.93
N LEU A 9 69.58 37.22 30.02
CA LEU A 9 70.34 35.99 29.84
C LEU A 9 70.26 35.61 28.36
N GLY A 10 71.42 35.47 27.74
CA GLY A 10 71.56 35.19 26.31
C GLY A 10 70.66 34.05 25.87
N ALA A 11 69.73 34.37 24.97
CA ALA A 11 69.06 33.36 24.19
C ALA A 11 70.12 32.72 23.30
N MET A 12 70.74 31.64 23.77
CA MET A 12 71.24 30.64 22.84
C MET A 12 70.05 30.30 21.95
N LEU A 13 70.14 30.67 20.68
CA LEU A 13 69.32 30.11 19.61
C LEU A 13 69.70 28.63 19.54
N ALA A 14 69.24 27.85 20.51
CA ALA A 14 69.12 26.42 20.38
C ALA A 14 67.98 26.21 19.41
N SER A 15 68.29 26.31 18.11
CA SER A 15 67.47 25.71 17.07
C SER A 15 67.58 24.19 17.27
N THR A 16 66.85 23.67 18.25
CA THR A 16 66.59 22.23 18.31
C THR A 16 65.81 21.94 17.04
N PRO A 17 66.30 21.09 16.12
CA PRO A 17 65.46 20.63 15.03
C PRO A 17 64.22 20.03 15.67
N ALA A 18 63.05 20.57 15.35
CA ALA A 18 61.80 19.90 15.66
C ALA A 18 61.88 18.57 14.92
N PHE A 19 62.14 17.48 15.66
CA PHE A 19 62.10 16.13 15.09
C PHE A 19 60.67 15.95 14.56
N ALA A 20 60.50 16.08 13.25
CA ALA A 20 59.29 15.67 12.58
C ALA A 20 59.08 14.19 12.93
N ALA A 21 57.87 13.83 13.36
CA ALA A 21 57.55 12.43 13.63
C ALA A 21 57.83 11.59 12.38
N ASP A 22 58.34 10.37 12.54
CA ASP A 22 58.72 9.47 11.42
C ASP A 22 57.53 9.03 10.56
N SER A 23 56.31 9.38 10.97
CA SER A 23 55.08 9.21 10.21
C SER A 23 54.12 10.36 10.49
N ASP A 24 53.46 10.84 9.44
CA ASP A 24 52.31 11.74 9.51
C ASP A 24 51.07 10.99 9.06
N SER A 25 49.91 11.29 9.64
CA SER A 25 48.66 10.60 9.32
C SER A 25 47.49 11.55 9.45
N GLU A 26 46.70 11.61 8.38
CA GLU A 26 45.43 12.33 8.35
C GLU A 26 44.30 11.34 8.08
N ALA A 27 43.15 11.59 8.70
CA ALA A 27 41.91 10.88 8.42
C ALA A 27 40.95 11.81 7.69
N PHE A 28 40.14 11.25 6.82
CA PHE A 28 39.01 11.94 6.20
C PHE A 28 37.82 11.00 6.11
N ASP A 29 36.63 11.59 6.08
CA ASP A 29 35.37 10.85 6.00
C ASP A 29 34.88 10.75 4.54
N ILE A 30 34.33 9.59 4.19
CA ILE A 30 33.61 9.37 2.94
C ILE A 30 32.16 9.07 3.29
N ASN A 31 31.24 9.91 2.83
CA ASN A 31 29.82 9.81 3.14
C ASN A 31 28.98 9.65 1.86
N ALA A 32 27.89 8.88 1.95
CA ALA A 32 26.88 8.74 0.91
C ALA A 32 25.49 8.58 1.55
N SER A 33 24.43 8.97 0.84
CA SER A 33 23.05 8.85 1.29
C SER A 33 22.15 8.28 0.19
N VAL A 34 21.21 7.43 0.57
CA VAL A 34 20.15 6.90 -0.32
C VAL A 34 18.82 7.45 0.19
N ALA A 35 18.03 8.06 -0.69
CA ALA A 35 16.70 8.54 -0.32
C ALA A 35 15.72 7.37 -0.15
N GLU A 36 14.82 7.50 0.80
CA GLU A 36 13.70 6.56 0.97
C GLU A 36 12.77 6.64 -0.24
N THR A 37 12.32 5.48 -0.72
CA THR A 37 11.47 5.40 -1.91
C THR A 37 10.64 4.11 -1.87
N CYS A 38 9.38 4.24 -2.29
CA CYS A 38 8.50 3.13 -2.64
C CYS A 38 7.96 3.33 -4.06
N THR A 39 7.93 2.27 -4.86
CA THR A 39 7.35 2.27 -6.22
C THR A 39 6.45 1.05 -6.41
N MET A 40 5.41 1.24 -7.22
CA MET A 40 4.54 0.16 -7.70
C MET A 40 4.55 0.12 -9.22
N GLU A 41 4.51 -1.07 -9.81
CA GLU A 41 4.47 -1.26 -11.25
C GLU A 41 3.52 -2.40 -11.62
N GLY A 42 2.75 -2.21 -12.69
CA GLY A 42 1.96 -3.29 -13.29
C GLY A 42 0.61 -3.55 -12.63
N ILE A 43 0.05 -2.61 -11.87
CA ILE A 43 -1.37 -2.70 -11.46
C ILE A 43 -2.22 -2.58 -12.73
N SER A 44 -3.00 -3.62 -13.02
CA SER A 44 -4.01 -3.61 -14.08
C SER A 44 -5.40 -3.52 -13.48
N ASP A 45 -6.38 -3.15 -14.32
CA ASP A 45 -7.78 -3.32 -13.98
C ASP A 45 -8.09 -4.80 -13.70
N VAL A 46 -9.05 -5.04 -12.81
CA VAL A 46 -9.54 -6.39 -12.47
C VAL A 46 -10.94 -6.54 -13.04
N ASP A 47 -11.09 -7.43 -14.03
CA ASP A 47 -12.39 -7.78 -14.61
C ASP A 47 -12.95 -9.02 -13.92
N LEU A 48 -14.01 -8.85 -13.13
CA LEU A 48 -14.72 -9.92 -12.44
C LEU A 48 -15.63 -10.75 -13.37
N GLY A 49 -15.74 -10.37 -14.64
CA GLY A 49 -16.56 -11.04 -15.63
C GLY A 49 -18.06 -10.95 -15.34
N THR A 50 -18.81 -11.98 -15.77
CA THR A 50 -20.26 -12.06 -15.55
C THR A 50 -20.58 -12.70 -14.20
N LEU A 51 -21.24 -11.95 -13.32
CA LEU A 51 -21.71 -12.47 -12.04
C LEU A 51 -22.80 -13.52 -12.25
N SER A 52 -22.60 -14.69 -11.62
CA SER A 52 -23.58 -15.78 -11.65
C SER A 52 -24.77 -15.48 -10.73
N ILE A 53 -25.99 -15.59 -11.25
CA ILE A 53 -27.25 -15.42 -10.49
C ILE A 53 -28.16 -16.66 -10.64
N ASN A 54 -29.07 -16.86 -9.68
CA ASN A 54 -30.04 -17.94 -9.76
C ASN A 54 -31.15 -17.62 -10.78
N THR A 55 -31.18 -18.28 -11.92
CA THR A 55 -32.21 -18.04 -12.95
C THR A 55 -33.48 -18.88 -12.76
N THR A 56 -33.55 -19.71 -11.73
CA THR A 56 -34.74 -20.54 -11.44
C THR A 56 -35.82 -19.68 -10.80
N ALA A 57 -37.01 -19.69 -11.38
CA ALA A 57 -38.16 -18.95 -10.83
C ALA A 57 -38.50 -19.41 -9.40
N GLY A 58 -38.83 -18.44 -8.53
CA GLY A 58 -39.14 -18.66 -7.12
C GLY A 58 -38.59 -17.56 -6.23
N SER A 59 -38.69 -17.74 -4.91
CA SER A 59 -38.23 -16.75 -3.91
C SER A 59 -36.72 -16.47 -3.96
N GLY A 60 -35.92 -17.40 -4.49
CA GLY A 60 -34.47 -17.25 -4.67
C GLY A 60 -34.04 -16.70 -6.03
N ALA A 61 -34.98 -16.40 -6.93
CA ALA A 61 -34.66 -15.99 -8.30
C ALA A 61 -33.87 -14.68 -8.34
N LEU A 62 -32.86 -14.60 -9.20
CA LEU A 62 -32.00 -13.44 -9.42
C LEU A 62 -31.12 -13.05 -8.23
N LEU A 63 -30.98 -13.89 -7.19
CA LEU A 63 -29.93 -13.70 -6.19
C LEU A 63 -28.57 -14.14 -6.76
N ILE A 64 -27.51 -13.51 -6.26
CA ILE A 64 -26.13 -13.88 -6.56
C ILE A 64 -25.84 -15.31 -6.05
N ASN A 65 -25.25 -16.16 -6.90
CA ASN A 65 -24.86 -17.53 -6.54
C ASN A 65 -23.57 -17.52 -5.71
N ASN A 66 -23.33 -18.59 -4.93
CA ASN A 66 -22.15 -18.69 -4.03
C ASN A 66 -20.78 -18.58 -4.74
N THR A 67 -20.72 -18.84 -6.04
CA THR A 67 -19.53 -18.72 -6.90
C THR A 67 -19.66 -17.47 -7.76
N SER A 68 -19.56 -16.28 -7.17
CA SER A 68 -19.99 -15.07 -7.90
C SER A 68 -18.93 -14.42 -8.78
N ALA A 69 -17.72 -14.17 -8.29
CA ALA A 69 -16.54 -13.83 -9.09
C ALA A 69 -15.31 -13.70 -8.17
N ASP A 70 -14.14 -14.10 -8.65
CA ASP A 70 -12.92 -14.09 -7.87
C ASP A 70 -11.69 -14.06 -8.79
N GLU A 71 -11.04 -12.91 -8.89
CA GLU A 71 -10.00 -12.65 -9.88
C GLU A 71 -8.79 -11.96 -9.25
N THR A 72 -7.62 -12.21 -9.83
CA THR A 72 -6.34 -11.66 -9.34
C THR A 72 -5.60 -10.88 -10.41
N SER A 73 -4.99 -9.77 -10.00
CA SER A 73 -4.05 -8.99 -10.82
C SER A 73 -2.71 -8.87 -10.09
N PRO A 74 -1.61 -9.43 -10.62
CA PRO A 74 -0.30 -9.31 -10.01
C PRO A 74 0.35 -7.95 -10.33
N PHE A 75 1.03 -7.37 -9.35
CA PHE A 75 1.81 -6.14 -9.51
C PHE A 75 3.08 -6.18 -8.65
N TRP A 76 4.11 -5.43 -9.03
CA TRP A 76 5.34 -5.32 -8.26
C TRP A 76 5.28 -4.18 -7.27
N VAL A 77 5.80 -4.42 -6.07
CA VAL A 77 6.04 -3.37 -5.07
C VAL A 77 7.49 -3.44 -4.63
N SER A 78 8.16 -2.28 -4.65
CA SER A 78 9.55 -2.14 -4.23
C SER A 78 9.68 -0.96 -3.27
N CYS A 79 10.19 -1.19 -2.06
CA CYS A 79 10.46 -0.18 -1.05
C CYS A 79 11.82 -0.45 -0.42
N ASN A 80 12.65 0.59 -0.26
CA ASN A 80 13.97 0.47 0.37
C ASN A 80 13.96 0.77 1.88
N GLU A 81 12.80 1.11 2.45
CA GLU A 81 12.62 1.39 3.87
C GLU A 81 11.33 0.73 4.39
N SER A 82 11.07 0.87 5.68
CA SER A 82 9.78 0.54 6.30
C SER A 82 8.63 1.20 5.54
N ASN A 83 7.53 0.47 5.37
CA ASN A 83 6.42 0.87 4.51
C ASN A 83 5.09 0.29 5.00
N ARG A 84 4.01 0.88 4.50
CA ARG A 84 2.62 0.43 4.70
C ARG A 84 1.82 0.61 3.42
N MET A 85 0.75 -0.17 3.29
CA MET A 85 -0.16 -0.11 2.16
C MET A 85 -1.57 0.22 2.62
N LEU A 86 -2.26 1.01 1.81
CA LEU A 86 -3.67 1.36 1.92
C LEU A 86 -4.39 0.95 0.62
N ILE A 87 -5.54 0.29 0.76
CA ILE A 87 -6.49 0.02 -0.34
C ILE A 87 -7.76 0.80 -0.03
N ASP A 88 -8.05 1.80 -0.85
CA ASP A 88 -9.21 2.66 -0.69
C ASP A 88 -10.12 2.57 -1.92
N ALA A 89 -11.43 2.53 -1.70
CA ALA A 89 -12.43 2.42 -2.76
C ALA A 89 -13.22 3.72 -2.83
N ASP A 90 -13.43 4.23 -4.04
CA ASP A 90 -14.09 5.51 -4.26
C ASP A 90 -15.57 5.46 -3.83
N LEU A 91 -16.31 4.49 -4.36
CA LEU A 91 -17.71 4.27 -3.96
C LEU A 91 -17.83 3.29 -2.78
N GLY A 92 -16.87 2.39 -2.65
CA GLY A 92 -16.89 1.31 -1.66
C GLY A 92 -17.90 0.21 -1.99
N VAL A 93 -18.51 0.24 -3.19
CA VAL A 93 -19.43 -0.76 -3.74
C VAL A 93 -19.34 -0.70 -5.26
N LEU A 94 -19.52 -1.83 -5.94
CA LEU A 94 -19.70 -1.80 -7.39
C LEU A 94 -21.05 -1.16 -7.70
N LYS A 95 -21.08 -0.07 -8.46
CA LYS A 95 -22.29 0.66 -8.84
C LYS A 95 -22.69 0.36 -10.28
N ASN A 96 -23.96 0.09 -10.52
CA ASN A 96 -24.48 -0.13 -11.87
C ASN A 96 -24.38 1.17 -12.70
N GLN A 97 -23.65 1.11 -13.81
CA GLN A 97 -23.40 2.23 -14.71
C GLN A 97 -24.49 2.40 -15.79
N THR A 98 -25.29 1.36 -16.00
CA THR A 98 -26.29 1.30 -17.09
C THR A 98 -27.70 1.60 -16.62
N ARG A 99 -27.99 1.37 -15.33
CA ARG A 99 -29.31 1.53 -14.76
C ARG A 99 -29.23 1.81 -13.27
N THR A 100 -30.00 2.79 -12.80
CA THR A 100 -30.23 3.04 -11.38
C THR A 100 -31.52 2.40 -10.90
N LEU A 101 -31.62 2.16 -9.59
CA LEU A 101 -32.86 1.70 -8.97
C LEU A 101 -33.98 2.75 -9.16
N ALA A 102 -35.15 2.32 -9.64
CA ALA A 102 -36.29 3.19 -9.90
C ALA A 102 -37.43 2.96 -8.89
N SER A 103 -38.31 3.96 -8.70
CA SER A 103 -39.40 3.88 -7.71
C SER A 103 -40.46 2.81 -8.00
N GLY A 104 -40.50 2.28 -9.23
CA GLY A 104 -41.40 1.19 -9.63
C GLY A 104 -40.76 -0.20 -9.55
N ASP A 105 -39.49 -0.29 -9.16
CA ASP A 105 -38.82 -1.57 -9.00
C ASP A 105 -39.29 -2.27 -7.73
N ASP A 106 -39.47 -3.59 -7.82
CA ASP A 106 -39.84 -4.40 -6.67
C ASP A 106 -38.78 -4.31 -5.56
N SER A 107 -39.24 -4.42 -4.32
CA SER A 107 -38.35 -4.44 -3.17
C SER A 107 -37.36 -5.61 -3.24
N GLY A 108 -36.09 -5.34 -2.93
CA GLY A 108 -35.00 -6.32 -2.96
C GLY A 108 -34.13 -6.24 -4.22
N PHE A 109 -34.54 -5.53 -5.27
CA PHE A 109 -33.63 -5.15 -6.34
C PHE A 109 -32.63 -4.08 -5.86
N LYS A 110 -31.39 -4.18 -6.34
CA LYS A 110 -30.30 -3.24 -6.02
C LYS A 110 -29.52 -2.86 -7.27
N ASP A 111 -29.05 -1.63 -7.30
CA ASP A 111 -28.13 -1.11 -8.32
C ASP A 111 -26.69 -1.00 -7.79
N THR A 112 -26.40 -1.66 -6.67
CA THR A 112 -25.09 -1.77 -6.04
C THR A 112 -24.80 -3.21 -5.64
N ILE A 113 -23.53 -3.60 -5.69
CA ILE A 113 -23.05 -4.93 -5.27
C ILE A 113 -21.86 -4.77 -4.32
N ASN A 114 -21.90 -5.46 -3.19
CA ASN A 114 -20.78 -5.51 -2.26
C ASN A 114 -19.65 -6.37 -2.85
N TYR A 115 -18.43 -5.90 -2.71
CA TYR A 115 -17.23 -6.60 -3.14
C TYR A 115 -16.13 -6.48 -2.09
N SER A 116 -15.02 -7.19 -2.31
CA SER A 116 -13.81 -7.04 -1.50
C SER A 116 -12.58 -7.09 -2.39
N VAL A 117 -11.57 -6.32 -2.00
CA VAL A 117 -10.26 -6.26 -2.65
C VAL A 117 -9.17 -6.36 -1.60
N TYR A 118 -8.22 -7.27 -1.78
CA TYR A 118 -7.13 -7.46 -0.83
C TYR A 118 -5.80 -7.72 -1.52
N ALA A 119 -4.73 -7.22 -0.91
CA ALA A 119 -3.36 -7.41 -1.36
C ALA A 119 -2.77 -8.69 -0.75
N LEU A 120 -2.84 -9.78 -1.50
CA LEU A 120 -2.18 -11.03 -1.17
C LEU A 120 -0.67 -10.89 -1.29
N ASN A 121 0.05 -11.61 -0.42
CA ASN A 121 1.51 -11.59 -0.37
C ASN A 121 2.10 -10.20 -0.10
N TYR A 122 1.35 -9.20 0.38
CA TYR A 122 1.99 -7.96 0.83
C TYR A 122 2.76 -8.17 2.15
N LEU A 123 2.13 -8.83 3.13
CA LEU A 123 2.74 -9.24 4.40
C LEU A 123 3.28 -10.68 4.33
N ASN A 124 4.24 -11.01 5.21
CA ASN A 124 4.79 -12.36 5.32
C ASN A 124 3.89 -13.31 6.14
N SER A 125 3.04 -12.75 6.99
CA SER A 125 2.07 -13.47 7.80
C SER A 125 0.91 -12.53 8.18
N GLY A 126 -0.24 -13.11 8.54
CA GLY A 126 -1.46 -12.37 8.86
C GLY A 126 -2.27 -11.98 7.62
N ALA A 127 -3.38 -11.28 7.85
CA ALA A 127 -4.22 -10.74 6.79
C ALA A 127 -3.51 -9.56 6.13
N GLY A 128 -3.40 -9.58 4.80
CA GLY A 128 -2.96 -8.41 4.04
C GLY A 128 -3.98 -7.27 4.13
N PRO A 129 -3.60 -6.06 3.67
CA PRO A 129 -4.55 -4.96 3.49
C PRO A 129 -5.74 -5.40 2.65
N GLU A 130 -6.95 -5.11 3.12
CA GLU A 130 -8.23 -5.46 2.50
C GLU A 130 -9.19 -4.28 2.62
N HIS A 131 -9.87 -3.96 1.52
CA HIS A 131 -11.14 -3.25 1.51
C HIS A 131 -12.26 -4.29 1.36
N ASN A 132 -13.32 -4.20 2.18
CA ASN A 132 -14.51 -5.03 2.08
C ASN A 132 -15.76 -4.17 2.29
N SER A 133 -16.61 -4.07 1.27
CA SER A 133 -17.82 -3.25 1.29
C SER A 133 -18.79 -3.62 2.41
N ALA A 134 -18.87 -4.92 2.75
CA ALA A 134 -19.83 -5.44 3.71
C ALA A 134 -19.30 -5.47 5.14
N GLN A 135 -17.99 -5.62 5.33
CA GLN A 135 -17.37 -5.87 6.64
C GLN A 135 -16.41 -4.76 7.10
N GLY A 136 -16.07 -3.82 6.21
CA GLY A 136 -15.07 -2.79 6.45
C GLY A 136 -13.64 -3.27 6.18
N SER A 137 -12.69 -2.33 6.22
CA SER A 137 -11.31 -2.59 5.85
C SER A 137 -10.51 -3.31 6.95
N ILE A 138 -9.63 -4.24 6.56
CA ILE A 138 -8.79 -5.05 7.46
C ILE A 138 -7.33 -4.89 7.07
N GLY A 139 -6.39 -4.98 8.02
CA GLY A 139 -4.94 -5.03 7.73
C GLY A 139 -4.35 -3.76 7.11
N GLN A 140 -5.17 -2.71 6.94
CA GLN A 140 -4.77 -1.42 6.38
C GLN A 140 -3.67 -0.78 7.22
N ASN A 141 -2.74 -0.08 6.56
CA ASN A 141 -1.66 0.66 7.20
C ASN A 141 -0.74 -0.17 8.12
N THR A 142 -0.74 -1.50 7.99
CA THR A 142 0.18 -2.37 8.73
C THR A 142 1.61 -2.16 8.23
N THR A 143 2.51 -1.79 9.14
CA THR A 143 3.92 -1.56 8.84
C THR A 143 4.66 -2.87 8.58
N ARG A 144 5.59 -2.82 7.61
CA ARG A 144 6.60 -3.85 7.38
C ARG A 144 7.93 -3.19 6.97
N GLY A 145 9.04 -3.93 7.05
CA GLY A 145 10.35 -3.46 6.57
C GLY A 145 10.46 -3.38 5.03
N ALA A 146 11.66 -3.15 4.51
CA ALA A 146 11.97 -3.06 3.07
C ALA A 146 11.57 -4.31 2.25
N ILE A 147 11.25 -4.10 0.97
CA ILE A 147 10.49 -5.06 0.15
C ILE A 147 10.87 -4.95 -1.31
N HIS A 148 10.96 -6.09 -2.00
CA HIS A 148 10.87 -6.18 -3.45
C HIS A 148 10.15 -7.48 -3.76
N ARG A 149 8.87 -7.41 -4.13
CA ARG A 149 8.06 -8.61 -4.33
C ARG A 149 6.88 -8.36 -5.28
N GLN A 150 6.45 -9.45 -5.91
CA GLN A 150 5.15 -9.50 -6.57
C GLN A 150 4.07 -9.67 -5.51
N VAL A 151 3.09 -8.77 -5.55
CA VAL A 151 1.87 -8.75 -4.75
C VAL A 151 0.72 -9.07 -5.69
N GLU A 152 -0.34 -9.70 -5.20
CA GLU A 152 -1.54 -9.97 -5.99
C GLU A 152 -2.70 -9.16 -5.42
N LEU A 153 -3.30 -8.30 -6.23
CA LEU A 153 -4.57 -7.66 -5.90
C LEU A 153 -5.68 -8.64 -6.26
N ARG A 154 -6.39 -9.15 -5.27
CA ARG A 154 -7.51 -10.08 -5.47
C ARG A 154 -8.82 -9.36 -5.24
N ALA A 155 -9.68 -9.32 -6.26
CA ALA A 155 -11.04 -8.79 -6.15
C ALA A 155 -12.04 -9.94 -6.16
N ARG A 156 -13.08 -9.85 -5.34
CA ARG A 156 -14.13 -10.87 -5.31
C ARG A 156 -15.50 -10.29 -4.94
N VAL A 157 -16.54 -10.96 -5.42
CA VAL A 157 -17.92 -10.79 -4.96
C VAL A 157 -18.36 -12.11 -4.34
N ARG A 158 -19.06 -12.08 -3.20
CA ARG A 158 -19.63 -13.27 -2.55
C ARG A 158 -21.12 -13.13 -2.29
N ALA A 159 -21.83 -14.24 -2.40
CA ALA A 159 -23.27 -14.29 -2.10
C ALA A 159 -23.60 -13.99 -0.63
N ASN A 160 -22.77 -14.42 0.32
CA ASN A 160 -23.03 -14.17 1.76
C ASN A 160 -22.92 -12.69 2.14
N GLU A 161 -22.21 -11.89 1.35
CA GLU A 161 -22.09 -10.43 1.47
C GLU A 161 -23.23 -9.70 0.73
N ASN A 162 -24.06 -10.43 -0.04
CA ASN A 162 -25.11 -9.92 -0.91
C ASN A 162 -26.43 -10.72 -0.82
N GLN A 163 -26.73 -11.33 0.34
CA GLN A 163 -27.81 -12.34 0.50
C GLN A 163 -29.22 -11.82 0.18
N ASP A 164 -29.44 -10.52 0.30
CA ASP A 164 -30.72 -9.85 0.09
C ASP A 164 -30.76 -9.04 -1.22
N ALA A 165 -29.73 -9.15 -2.06
CA ALA A 165 -29.58 -8.36 -3.27
C ALA A 165 -29.99 -9.14 -4.52
N ARG A 166 -30.99 -8.62 -5.24
CA ARG A 166 -31.23 -8.97 -6.64
C ARG A 166 -30.59 -7.89 -7.52
N PRO A 167 -29.38 -8.08 -8.05
CA PRO A 167 -28.76 -7.07 -8.88
C PRO A 167 -29.61 -6.79 -10.12
N LEU A 168 -29.79 -5.51 -10.44
CA LEU A 168 -30.32 -5.10 -11.74
C LEU A 168 -29.37 -5.54 -12.86
N ALA A 169 -29.89 -5.86 -14.03
CA ALA A 169 -29.03 -6.13 -15.19
C ALA A 169 -28.20 -4.88 -15.54
N GLY A 170 -26.93 -5.06 -15.89
CA GLY A 170 -26.04 -3.96 -16.24
C GLY A 170 -24.57 -4.23 -15.98
N THR A 171 -23.73 -3.25 -16.34
CA THR A 171 -22.32 -3.21 -15.99
C THR A 171 -22.16 -2.52 -14.63
N TYR A 172 -21.31 -3.08 -13.77
CA TYR A 172 -21.05 -2.57 -12.43
C TYR A 172 -19.58 -2.21 -12.29
N GLU A 173 -19.29 -1.02 -11.78
CA GLU A 173 -17.92 -0.48 -11.68
C GLU A 173 -17.71 0.25 -10.35
N ASP A 174 -16.46 0.24 -9.88
CA ASP A 174 -15.91 1.08 -8.81
C ASP A 174 -14.43 1.34 -9.15
N THR A 175 -13.84 2.40 -8.59
CA THR A 175 -12.41 2.69 -8.70
C THR A 175 -11.73 2.45 -7.37
N VAL A 176 -10.67 1.63 -7.37
CA VAL A 176 -9.86 1.34 -6.18
C VAL A 176 -8.48 1.97 -6.32
N THR A 177 -8.10 2.78 -5.33
CA THR A 177 -6.77 3.36 -5.21
C THR A 177 -5.93 2.55 -4.23
N VAL A 178 -4.81 2.01 -4.71
CA VAL A 178 -3.79 1.40 -3.87
C VAL A 178 -2.68 2.41 -3.63
N THR A 179 -2.32 2.64 -2.37
CA THR A 179 -1.22 3.55 -1.98
C THR A 179 -0.21 2.79 -1.14
N VAL A 180 1.08 2.97 -1.43
CA VAL A 180 2.18 2.48 -0.60
C VAL A 180 3.02 3.68 -0.17
N THR A 181 3.34 3.77 1.12
CA THR A 181 4.04 4.91 1.72
C THR A 181 5.20 4.42 2.57
N THR A 182 6.37 5.07 2.46
CA THR A 182 7.49 4.88 3.39
C THR A 182 7.17 5.48 4.76
N ILE A 183 7.80 5.00 5.83
CA ILE A 183 7.56 5.43 7.22
C ILE A 183 8.86 5.83 7.88
#